data_AF-A0AAU2UB04-F1
#
_entry.id   AF-A0AAU2UB04-F1
#
_cell.length_a   1.000
_cell.length_b   1.000
_cell.length_c   1.000
_cell.angle_alpha   90.00
_cell.angle_beta   90.00
_cell.angle_gamma   90.00
#
_symmetry.space_group_name_H-M   'P 1'
#
loop_
_entity.id
_entity.type
_entity.pdbx_description
1 polymer ?
#
loop_
_entity_poly.entity_id
_entity_poly.type
_entity_poly.pdbx_seq_one_letter_code
_entity_poly.pdbx_strand_id
1 'polypeptide(L)' 'MAARGLVSEKDAAYYAGRPGATIRRWAYEGRIRRYGSGRGNVRYSVFELNKAGRDEWTRELITPGESPPLPRVANAA' A
#
# COMPACT_ATOMS: atom_id res chain seq x y z
N MET A 1 -4.56 -11.45 -18.19
CA MET A 1 -5.62 -10.63 -17.57
C MET A 1 -4.95 -9.39 -16.97
N ALA A 2 -5.18 -8.19 -17.51
CA ALA A 2 -4.54 -6.98 -16.99
C ALA A 2 -4.93 -6.80 -15.52
N ALA A 3 -3.94 -6.75 -14.63
CA ALA A 3 -4.17 -6.62 -13.19
C ALA A 3 -4.76 -5.24 -12.90
N ARG A 4 -6.10 -5.16 -12.86
CA ARG A 4 -6.85 -3.97 -12.45
C ARG A 4 -6.42 -3.64 -11.02
N GLY A 5 -6.04 -2.40 -10.74
CA GLY A 5 -5.69 -1.93 -9.40
C GLY A 5 -4.21 -1.99 -9.00
N LEU A 6 -3.27 -2.23 -9.94
CA LEU A 6 -1.84 -2.06 -9.67
C LEU A 6 -1.40 -0.59 -9.81
N VAL A 7 -0.94 -0.01 -8.71
CA VAL A 7 -0.59 1.41 -8.61
C VAL A 7 0.89 1.61 -8.30
N SER A 8 1.43 2.80 -8.58
CA SER A 8 2.82 3.13 -8.25
C SER A 8 3.02 3.30 -6.74
N GLU A 9 4.27 3.37 -6.27
CA GLU A 9 4.59 3.69 -4.87
C GLU A 9 3.96 5.02 -4.44
N LYS A 10 4.01 6.03 -5.33
CA LYS A 10 3.48 7.38 -5.05
C LYS A 10 1.96 7.36 -4.91
N ASP A 11 1.27 6.62 -5.77
CA ASP A 11 -0.19 6.52 -5.74
C ASP A 11 -0.66 5.71 -4.53
N ALA A 12 0.03 4.62 -4.20
CA ALA A 12 -0.22 3.85 -2.98
C ALA A 12 -0.03 4.71 -1.72
N ALA A 13 1.06 5.48 -1.67
CA ALA A 13 1.35 6.41 -0.59
C ALA A 13 0.26 7.48 -0.45
N TYR A 14 -0.20 8.05 -1.56
CA TYR A 14 -1.28 9.02 -1.57
C TYR A 14 -2.60 8.43 -1.07
N TYR A 15 -2.97 7.25 -1.58
CA TYR A 15 -4.19 6.53 -1.23
C TYR A 15 -4.24 6.17 0.25
N ALA A 16 -3.14 5.63 0.80
CA ALA A 16 -3.04 5.24 2.20
C ALA A 16 -2.71 6.42 3.14
N GLY A 17 -2.35 7.59 2.61
CA GLY A 17 -1.89 8.73 3.41
C GLY A 17 -0.64 8.40 4.24
N ARG A 18 0.25 7.55 3.71
CA ARG A 18 1.48 7.10 4.37
C ARG A 18 2.69 7.37 3.48
N PRO A 19 3.89 7.57 4.04
CA PRO A 19 5.12 7.70 3.25
C PRO A 19 5.35 6.47 2.35
N GLY A 20 5.95 6.67 1.17
CA GLY A 20 6.28 5.56 0.25
C GLY A 20 7.19 4.49 0.87
N ALA A 21 8.09 4.90 1.78
CA ALA A 21 8.90 3.97 2.57
C ALA A 21 8.05 3.01 3.42
N THR A 22 6.91 3.46 3.95
CA THR A 22 5.97 2.63 4.70
C THR A 22 5.29 1.60 3.79
N ILE A 23 4.92 1.98 2.56
CA ILE A 23 4.37 1.05 1.57
C ILE A 23 5.38 -0.05 1.24
N ARG A 24 6.65 0.33 1.00
CA ARG A 24 7.74 -0.64 0.77
C ARG A 24 7.94 -1.58 1.95
N ARG A 25 7.89 -1.04 3.17
CA ARG A 25 8.00 -1.81 4.41
C ARG A 25 6.86 -2.82 4.54
N TRP A 26 5.61 -2.41 4.31
CA TRP A 26 4.46 -3.31 4.32
C TRP A 26 4.58 -4.44 3.31
N ALA A 27 5.07 -4.14 2.10
CA ALA A 27 5.31 -5.17 1.10
C ALA A 27 6.44 -6.13 1.52
N TYR A 28 7.49 -5.62 2.15
CA TYR A 28 8.57 -6.44 2.70
C TYR A 28 8.08 -7.35 3.84
N GLU A 29 7.23 -6.82 4.72
CA GLU A 29 6.60 -7.56 5.83
C GLU A 29 5.48 -8.51 5.35
N GLY A 30 5.18 -8.55 4.05
CA GLY A 30 4.15 -9.42 3.47
C GLY A 30 2.71 -8.99 3.78
N ARG A 31 2.51 -7.76 4.27
CA ARG A 31 1.18 -7.17 4.55
C ARG A 31 0.40 -6.88 3.27
N ILE A 32 1.13 -6.53 2.21
CA ILE A 32 0.59 -6.24 0.87
C ILE A 32 1.46 -6.90 -0.18
N ARG A 33 0.90 -7.16 -1.34
CA ARG A 33 1.61 -7.72 -2.50
C ARG A 33 2.26 -6.61 -3.30
N ARG A 34 3.47 -6.92 -3.78
CA ARG A 34 4.20 -6.13 -4.77
C ARG A 34 4.37 -6.94 -6.05
N TYR A 35 4.35 -6.24 -7.17
CA TYR A 35 4.44 -6.80 -8.51
C TYR A 35 5.57 -6.10 -9.28
N GLY A 36 6.33 -6.86 -10.06
CA GLY A 36 7.51 -6.36 -10.76
C GLY A 36 8.75 -6.25 -9.88
N SER A 37 9.88 -5.90 -10.50
CA SER A 37 11.19 -5.78 -9.87
C SER A 37 12.01 -4.65 -10.51
N GLY A 38 12.99 -4.12 -9.78
CA GLY A 38 13.82 -3.01 -10.24
C GLY A 38 13.25 -1.62 -9.91
N ARG A 39 14.12 -0.61 -9.96
CA ARG A 39 13.78 0.77 -9.59
C ARG A 39 12.72 1.33 -10.55
N GLY A 40 11.60 1.80 -10.01
CA GLY A 40 10.50 2.40 -10.79
C GLY A 40 9.50 1.42 -11.42
N ASN A 41 9.81 0.12 -11.45
CA ASN A 41 8.97 -0.90 -12.08
C ASN A 41 8.07 -1.66 -11.09
N VAL A 42 8.23 -1.42 -9.79
CA VAL A 42 7.43 -2.06 -8.74
C VAL A 42 6.05 -1.40 -8.64
N ARG A 43 5.00 -2.22 -8.61
CA ARG A 43 3.60 -1.81 -8.42
C ARG A 43 2.99 -2.52 -7.21
N TYR A 44 1.98 -1.90 -6.60
CA TYR A 44 1.29 -2.41 -5.41
C TYR A 44 -0.20 -2.58 -5.69
N SER A 45 -0.85 -3.55 -5.06
CA SER A 45 -2.30 -3.70 -5.14
C SER A 45 -2.98 -2.64 -4.27
N VAL A 46 -3.80 -1.77 -4.87
CA VAL A 46 -4.56 -0.75 -4.12
C VAL A 46 -5.62 -1.38 -3.20
N PHE A 47 -6.12 -2.56 -3.53
CA PHE A 47 -7.17 -3.24 -2.78
C PHE A 47 -6.71 -3.82 -1.44
N GLU A 48 -5.39 -3.94 -1.24
CA GLU A 48 -4.80 -4.42 0.01
C GLU A 48 -4.40 -3.25 0.94
N LEU A 49 -4.66 -2.01 0.52
CA LEU A 49 -4.38 -0.80 1.28
C LEU A 49 -5.65 -0.28 1.94
N ASN A 50 -5.50 0.25 3.16
CA ASN A 50 -6.55 1.00 3.81
C ASN A 50 -6.50 2.46 3.36
N LYS A 51 -7.65 2.99 2.94
CA LYS A 51 -7.78 4.37 2.46
C LYS A 51 -7.56 5.37 3.59
N ALA A 52 -6.84 6.45 3.32
CA ALA A 52 -6.76 7.60 4.21
C ALA A 52 -8.04 8.44 4.21
N GLY A 53 -8.37 8.99 5.37
CA GLY A 53 -9.32 10.09 5.49
C GLY A 53 -8.68 11.38 4.98
N ARG A 54 -9.28 12.00 3.97
CA ARG A 54 -8.86 13.28 3.40
C ARG A 54 -10.03 14.24 3.38
N ASP A 55 -9.73 15.52 3.51
CA ASP A 55 -10.70 16.58 3.33
C ASP A 55 -11.25 16.55 1.90
N GLU A 56 -12.56 16.70 1.75
CA GLU A 56 -13.22 16.56 0.45
C GLU A 56 -12.97 17.75 -0.49
N TRP A 57 -12.70 18.94 0.08
CA TRP A 57 -12.52 20.18 -0.66
C TRP A 57 -11.05 20.48 -0.94
N THR A 58 -10.16 20.24 0.03
CA THR A 58 -8.70 20.53 -0.08
C THR A 58 -7.87 19.30 -0.42
N ARG A 59 -8.41 18.09 -0.22
CA ARG A 59 -7.68 16.80 -0.31
C ARG A 59 -6.51 16.67 0.67
N GLU A 60 -6.44 17.55 1.67
CA GLU A 60 -5.46 17.47 2.73
C GLU A 60 -5.68 16.20 3.57
N LEU A 61 -4.58 15.68 4.13
CA LEU A 61 -4.64 14.46 4.92
C LEU A 61 -5.18 14.76 6.31
N ILE A 62 -6.34 14.20 6.65
CA ILE A 62 -6.94 14.31 7.99
C ILE A 62 -6.51 13.12 8.84
N THR A 63 -6.63 11.90 8.30
CA THR A 63 -6.30 10.67 9.02
C THR A 63 -5.58 9.69 8.09
N PRO A 64 -4.37 9.24 8.43
CA PRO A 64 -3.69 8.20 7.69
C PRO A 64 -4.47 6.89 7.72
N GLY A 65 -4.43 6.14 6.61
CA GLY A 65 -4.97 4.78 6.58
C GLY A 65 -4.29 3.88 7.62
N GLU A 66 -5.08 2.97 8.19
CA GLU A 66 -4.57 1.98 9.13
C GLU A 66 -3.54 1.06 8.46
N SER A 67 -2.61 0.53 9.27
CA SER A 67 -1.66 -0.45 8.75
C SER A 67 -2.40 -1.74 8.39
N PRO A 68 -2.20 -2.30 7.19
CA PRO A 68 -2.77 -3.61 6.88
C PRO A 68 -2.25 -4.67 7.87
N PRO A 69 -3.03 -5.71 8.17
CA PRO A 69 -2.63 -6.73 9.13
C PRO A 69 -1.37 -7.47 8.67
N LEU A 70 -0.55 -7.91 9.63
CA LEU A 70 0.51 -8.85 9.31
C LEU A 70 -0.09 -10.15 8.76
N PRO A 71 0.55 -10.79 7.77
CA PRO A 71 0.15 -12.13 7.39
C PRO A 71 0.23 -13.01 8.64
N ARG A 72 -0.84 -13.77 8.90
CA ARG A 72 -0.83 -14.73 10.01
C ARG A 72 0.29 -15.72 9.72
N VAL A 73 1.38 -15.64 10.47
CA VAL A 73 2.45 -16.65 10.42
C VAL A 73 1.79 -17.95 10.88
N ALA A 74 1.56 -18.87 9.95
CA ALA A 74 1.28 -20.25 10.34
C ALA A 74 2.57 -20.77 10.97
N ASN A 75 2.62 -20.78 12.31
CA ASN A 75 3.79 -21.20 13.04
C ASN A 75 4.20 -22.62 12.61
N ALA A 76 5.50 -22.73 12.35
CA ALA A 76 6.39 -23.89 12.47
C ALA A 76 5.76 -25.24 12.86
N ALA A 77 5.95 -26.23 11.97
CA ALA A 77 6.02 -27.63 12.33
C ALA A 77 7.49 -28.03 12.51
#